data_AF-A0A7K8UB19-F1
#
_entry.id   AF-A0A7K8UB19-F1
#
_cell.length_a   1.000
_cell.length_b   1.000
_cell.length_c   1.000
_cell.angle_alpha   90.00
_cell.angle_beta   90.00
_cell.angle_gamma   90.00
#
_symmetry.space_group_name_H-M   'P 1'
#
loop_
_entity.id
_entity.type
_entity.pdbx_description
1 polymer ?
#
loop_
_entity_poly.entity_id
_entity_poly.type
_entity_poly.pdbx_seq_one_letter_code
_entity_poly.pdbx_strand_id
1 'polypeptide(L)'
;RCGCPLSPPPPFLSPGRTRNLLRIGVIEKPLWFDVYVAFPPLREPVYRVPRPRYGKVKDVIPPIFYQEDEVRARFYRIYGSGPRPFNLLQSNYKSTCERFVEKFNELKEEGKIEEEKLFEETGKALLASGIILQRRG
;
A
#
# COMPACT_ATOMS: atom_id res chain seq x y z
N ARG A 1 -43.05 23.60 -8.37
CA ARG A 1 -41.83 22.93 -7.84
C ARG A 1 -40.63 23.68 -8.39
N CYS A 2 -40.17 24.70 -7.68
CA CYS A 2 -39.00 25.48 -8.09
C CYS A 2 -37.76 24.69 -7.69
N GLY A 3 -36.94 24.30 -8.66
CA GLY A 3 -35.69 23.60 -8.41
C GLY A 3 -34.73 24.51 -7.64
N CYS A 4 -34.15 24.00 -6.56
CA CYS A 4 -33.09 24.68 -5.84
C CYS A 4 -31.91 24.90 -6.80
N PRO A 5 -31.34 26.11 -6.89
CA PRO A 5 -30.08 26.29 -7.60
C PRO A 5 -29.01 25.50 -6.84
N LEU A 6 -28.36 24.57 -7.55
CA LEU A 6 -27.14 23.93 -7.08
C LEU A 6 -26.18 25.03 -6.60
N SER A 7 -25.82 25.01 -5.33
CA SER A 7 -24.84 25.93 -4.74
C SER A 7 -23.59 25.96 -5.61
N PRO A 8 -23.03 27.16 -5.92
CA PRO A 8 -21.83 27.24 -6.73
C PRO A 8 -20.71 26.43 -6.07
N PRO A 9 -19.95 25.62 -6.82
CA PRO A 9 -18.79 24.95 -6.27
C PRO A 9 -17.85 26.01 -5.67
N PRO A 10 -17.14 25.69 -4.57
CA PRO A 10 -16.27 26.65 -3.92
C PRO A 10 -15.33 27.30 -4.93
N PRO A 11 -15.08 28.62 -4.82
CA PRO A 11 -14.06 29.25 -5.63
C PRO A 11 -12.72 28.61 -5.27
N PHE A 12 -11.71 28.83 -6.08
CA PHE A 12 -10.35 28.31 -5.88
C PHE A 12 -10.24 26.85 -6.33
N LEU A 13 -9.91 26.70 -7.61
CA LEU A 13 -8.95 25.75 -8.18
C LEU A 13 -8.98 25.88 -9.71
N SER A 14 -9.05 27.12 -10.26
CA SER A 14 -8.85 27.36 -11.69
C SER A 14 -7.37 27.62 -11.94
N PRO A 15 -6.80 27.37 -13.14
CA PRO A 15 -5.40 27.67 -13.40
C PRO A 15 -5.23 29.19 -13.30
N GLY A 16 -4.55 29.67 -12.25
CA GLY A 16 -4.46 31.10 -11.96
C GLY A 16 -3.95 31.89 -13.18
N ARG A 17 -2.97 31.35 -13.90
CA ARG A 17 -2.38 32.00 -15.08
C ARG A 17 -3.35 32.11 -16.25
N THR A 18 -3.90 31.00 -16.73
CA THR A 18 -4.80 30.99 -17.91
C THR A 18 -6.09 31.76 -17.63
N ARG A 19 -6.66 31.61 -16.43
CA ARG A 19 -7.85 32.38 -16.02
C ARG A 19 -7.61 33.89 -16.05
N ASN A 20 -6.45 34.34 -15.57
CA ASN A 20 -6.11 35.76 -15.59
C ASN A 20 -5.93 36.28 -17.03
N LEU A 21 -5.26 35.52 -17.90
CA LEU A 21 -5.08 35.90 -19.31
C LEU A 21 -6.41 35.95 -20.08
N LEU A 22 -7.32 35.00 -19.82
CA LEU A 22 -8.67 35.01 -20.39
C LEU A 22 -9.46 36.23 -19.94
N ARG A 23 -9.36 36.61 -18.65
CA ARG A 23 -10.06 37.78 -18.10
C ARG A 23 -9.57 39.10 -18.70
N ILE A 24 -8.28 39.20 -18.99
CA ILE A 24 -7.66 40.38 -19.61
C ILE A 24 -7.90 40.39 -21.13
N GLY A 25 -8.37 39.29 -21.72
CA GLY A 25 -8.65 39.17 -23.16
C GLY A 25 -7.41 38.93 -24.02
N VAL A 26 -6.29 38.48 -23.43
CA VAL A 26 -5.02 38.24 -24.15
C VAL A 26 -5.06 36.95 -24.95
N ILE A 27 -5.83 35.96 -24.50
CA ILE A 27 -5.92 34.63 -25.10
C ILE A 27 -7.39 34.23 -25.29
N GLU A 28 -7.65 33.40 -26.30
CA GLU A 28 -8.94 32.73 -26.45
C GLU A 28 -9.07 31.56 -25.48
N LYS A 29 -10.32 31.20 -25.17
CA LYS A 29 -10.64 30.12 -24.24
C LYS A 29 -10.18 28.77 -24.80
N PRO A 30 -9.21 28.10 -24.14
CA PRO A 30 -8.73 26.81 -24.64
C PRO A 30 -9.74 25.70 -24.32
N LEU A 31 -9.80 24.69 -25.19
CA LEU A 31 -10.77 23.58 -25.11
C LEU A 31 -10.78 22.87 -23.73
N TRP A 32 -9.60 22.71 -23.12
CA TRP A 32 -9.46 22.02 -21.84
C TRP A 32 -9.94 22.84 -20.63
N PHE A 33 -10.17 24.15 -20.77
CA PHE A 33 -10.45 25.04 -19.63
C PHE A 33 -11.74 24.67 -18.91
N ASP A 34 -12.80 24.36 -19.66
CA ASP A 34 -14.09 23.97 -19.08
C ASP A 34 -14.01 22.65 -18.33
N VAL A 35 -13.28 21.68 -18.88
CA VAL A 35 -13.02 20.39 -18.23
C VAL A 35 -12.30 20.61 -16.90
N TYR A 36 -11.27 21.48 -16.89
CA TYR A 36 -10.51 21.78 -15.68
C TYR A 36 -11.34 22.53 -14.63
N VAL A 37 -12.22 23.44 -15.03
CA VAL A 37 -13.12 24.17 -14.11
C VAL A 37 -14.20 23.25 -13.54
N ALA A 38 -14.73 22.31 -14.34
CA ALA A 38 -15.73 21.35 -13.90
C ALA A 38 -15.14 20.27 -12.99
N PHE A 39 -13.93 19.78 -13.31
CA PHE A 39 -13.26 18.70 -12.60
C PHE A 39 -11.84 19.12 -12.19
N PRO A 40 -11.70 20.05 -11.22
CA PRO A 40 -10.38 20.50 -10.79
C PRO A 40 -9.60 19.38 -10.10
N PRO A 41 -8.27 19.33 -10.24
CA PRO A 41 -7.44 18.36 -9.52
C PRO A 41 -7.46 18.65 -8.01
N LEU A 42 -7.28 17.61 -7.19
CA LEU A 42 -7.24 17.74 -5.71
C LEU A 42 -6.17 18.74 -5.22
N ARG A 43 -5.08 18.89 -5.98
CA ARG A 43 -3.99 19.80 -5.69
C ARG A 43 -3.63 20.59 -6.93
N GLU A 44 -3.54 21.91 -6.79
CA GLU A 44 -3.17 22.79 -7.90
C GLU A 44 -1.73 22.51 -8.36
N PRO A 45 -1.48 22.45 -9.68
CA PRO A 45 -0.15 22.24 -10.26
C PRO A 45 0.71 23.50 -10.14
N VAL A 46 1.10 23.83 -8.91
CA VAL A 46 2.04 24.91 -8.60
C VAL A 46 3.46 24.36 -8.64
N TYR A 47 4.34 25.04 -9.38
CA TYR A 47 5.77 24.71 -9.38
C TYR A 47 6.34 24.82 -7.96
N ARG A 48 7.01 23.77 -7.50
CA ARG A 48 7.69 23.73 -6.20
C ARG A 48 9.12 23.25 -6.40
N VAL A 49 10.07 24.02 -5.88
CA VAL A 49 11.48 23.63 -5.89
C VAL A 49 11.70 22.55 -4.83
N PRO A 50 12.19 21.34 -5.19
CA PRO A 50 12.54 20.34 -4.20
C PRO A 50 13.73 20.85 -3.38
N ARG A 51 13.54 21.01 -2.06
CA ARG A 51 14.60 21.44 -1.14
C ARG A 51 15.13 20.23 -0.37
N PRO A 52 16.45 20.01 -0.33
CA PRO A 52 17.02 18.99 0.53
C PRO A 52 16.72 19.31 1.99
N ARG A 53 16.55 18.26 2.79
CA ARG A 53 16.31 18.35 4.22
C ARG A 53 17.67 18.37 4.93
N TYR A 54 17.96 19.43 5.68
CA TYR A 54 19.19 19.54 6.48
C TYR A 54 18.87 19.42 7.98
N GLY A 55 19.81 18.89 8.77
CA GLY A 55 19.65 18.72 10.22
C GLY A 55 18.86 17.46 10.59
N LYS A 56 18.22 17.46 11.77
CA LYS A 56 17.45 16.31 12.31
C LYS A 56 16.03 16.22 11.73
N VAL A 57 15.88 16.35 10.42
CA VAL A 57 14.58 16.21 9.75
C VAL A 57 14.40 14.75 9.36
N LYS A 58 13.45 14.07 10.01
CA LYS A 58 13.08 12.69 9.67
C LYS A 58 12.02 12.66 8.57
N ASP A 59 11.96 11.55 7.85
CA ASP A 59 10.88 11.30 6.92
C ASP A 59 9.54 11.16 7.64
N VAL A 60 8.50 11.67 6.98
CA VAL A 60 7.13 11.69 7.53
C VAL A 60 6.48 10.31 7.43
N ILE A 61 7.01 9.45 6.55
CA ILE A 61 6.44 8.16 6.21
C ILE A 61 7.02 7.11 7.18
N PRO A 62 6.20 6.47 8.03
CA PRO A 62 6.66 5.38 8.88
C PRO A 62 6.88 4.09 8.07
N PRO A 63 7.71 3.15 8.57
CA PRO A 63 7.81 1.81 8.00
C PRO A 63 6.50 1.04 8.21
N ILE A 64 6.17 0.14 7.27
CA ILE A 64 4.96 -0.68 7.31
C ILE A 64 5.35 -2.08 7.79
N PHE A 65 4.89 -2.48 8.97
CA PHE A 65 5.11 -3.81 9.56
C PHE A 65 3.77 -4.40 10.02
N TYR A 66 3.65 -5.71 9.86
CA TYR A 66 2.49 -6.48 10.29
C TYR A 66 2.87 -7.52 11.35
N GLN A 67 1.88 -8.06 12.06
CA GLN A 67 2.12 -9.02 13.14
C GLN A 67 2.69 -10.34 12.60
N GLU A 68 2.28 -10.75 11.40
CA GLU A 68 2.80 -11.93 10.74
C GLU A 68 4.28 -11.80 10.32
N ASP A 69 4.82 -10.57 10.22
CA ASP A 69 6.21 -10.37 9.81
C ASP A 69 7.20 -10.93 10.84
N GLU A 70 6.81 -11.02 12.11
CA GLU A 70 7.60 -11.70 13.14
C GLU A 70 7.75 -13.19 12.84
N VAL A 71 6.66 -13.84 12.44
CA VAL A 71 6.62 -15.27 12.08
C VAL A 71 7.37 -15.49 10.77
N ARG A 72 7.16 -14.61 9.77
CA ARG A 72 7.88 -14.66 8.49
C ARG A 72 9.39 -14.52 8.70
N ALA A 73 9.82 -13.59 9.56
CA ALA A 73 11.24 -13.40 9.87
C ALA A 73 11.85 -14.66 10.50
N ARG A 74 11.16 -15.29 11.46
CA ARG A 74 11.60 -16.57 12.05
C ARG A 74 11.63 -17.69 11.02
N PHE A 75 10.61 -17.79 10.16
CA PHE A 75 10.54 -18.78 9.08
C PHE A 75 11.73 -18.66 8.12
N TYR A 76 12.00 -17.46 7.59
CA TYR A 76 13.12 -17.25 6.66
C TYR A 76 14.48 -17.41 7.33
N ARG A 77 14.60 -17.16 8.64
CA ARG A 77 15.83 -17.43 9.39
C ARG A 77 16.13 -18.92 9.49
N ILE A 78 15.11 -19.76 9.70
CA ILE A 78 15.26 -21.20 9.94
C ILE A 78 15.27 -22.00 8.63
N TYR A 79 14.36 -21.70 7.70
CA TYR A 79 14.16 -22.49 6.48
C TYR A 79 14.68 -21.78 5.22
N GLY A 80 14.84 -20.46 5.25
CA GLY A 80 15.23 -19.67 4.09
C GLY A 80 14.17 -19.61 2.99
N SER A 81 14.60 -19.20 1.80
CA SER A 81 13.77 -19.25 0.60
C SER A 81 13.67 -20.69 0.12
N GLY A 82 12.49 -21.29 0.30
CA GLY A 82 12.22 -22.68 -0.08
C GLY A 82 12.42 -22.97 -1.58
N PRO A 83 12.30 -24.23 -2.01
CA PRO A 83 12.61 -24.64 -3.38
C PRO A 83 11.61 -24.12 -4.43
N ARG A 84 10.42 -23.67 -3.99
CA ARG A 84 9.38 -23.16 -4.89
C ARG A 84 9.59 -21.66 -5.12
N PRO A 85 9.80 -21.20 -6.37
CA PRO A 85 9.89 -19.78 -6.67
C PRO A 85 8.52 -19.12 -6.48
N PHE A 86 8.54 -17.84 -6.13
CA PHE A 86 7.32 -17.03 -6.03
C PHE A 86 6.77 -16.73 -7.41
N ASN A 87 5.45 -16.87 -7.58
CA ASN A 87 4.76 -16.41 -8.78
C ASN A 87 4.04 -15.09 -8.48
N LEU A 88 4.70 -13.97 -8.79
CA LEU A 88 4.17 -12.62 -8.54
C LEU A 88 3.08 -12.18 -9.53
N LEU A 89 2.87 -12.93 -10.64
CA LEU A 89 1.83 -12.62 -11.62
C LEU A 89 0.44 -13.03 -11.13
N GLN A 90 0.37 -13.99 -10.20
CA GLN A 90 -0.87 -14.49 -9.63
C GLN A 90 -1.18 -13.73 -8.33
N SER A 91 -2.28 -12.98 -8.30
CA SER A 91 -2.70 -12.21 -7.12
C SER A 91 -2.99 -13.07 -5.88
N ASN A 92 -3.51 -14.28 -6.09
CA ASN A 92 -3.88 -15.21 -5.03
C ASN A 92 -2.79 -16.27 -4.78
N TYR A 93 -1.54 -16.00 -5.15
CA TYR A 93 -0.46 -16.96 -4.97
C TYR A 93 -0.09 -17.08 -3.49
N LYS A 94 -0.35 -18.25 -2.92
CA LYS A 94 0.06 -18.60 -1.56
C LYS A 94 1.44 -19.25 -1.57
N SER A 95 2.44 -18.50 -1.08
CA SER A 95 3.79 -19.01 -0.87
C SER A 95 3.83 -20.06 0.25
N THR A 96 4.93 -20.81 0.35
CA THR A 96 5.13 -21.76 1.45
C THR A 96 5.17 -21.07 2.81
N CYS A 97 5.79 -19.89 2.88
CA CYS A 97 5.81 -19.05 4.07
C CYS A 97 4.41 -18.55 4.42
N GLU A 98 3.60 -18.17 3.42
CA GLU A 98 2.22 -17.73 3.66
C GLU A 98 1.35 -18.86 4.23
N ARG A 99 1.44 -20.07 3.67
CA ARG A 99 0.75 -21.25 4.22
C ARG A 99 1.19 -21.56 5.65
N PHE A 100 2.46 -21.30 5.97
CA PHE A 100 2.99 -21.44 7.32
C PHE A 100 2.34 -20.45 8.28
N VAL A 101 2.27 -19.17 7.90
CA VAL A 101 1.60 -18.13 8.69
C VAL A 101 0.12 -18.44 8.90
N GLU A 102 -0.60 -18.88 7.86
CA GLU A 102 -2.00 -19.27 7.97
C GLU A 102 -2.20 -20.38 9.00
N LYS A 103 -1.40 -21.47 8.91
CA LYS A 103 -1.46 -22.56 9.90
C LYS A 103 -1.02 -22.16 11.29
N PHE A 104 -0.06 -21.25 11.39
CA PHE A 104 0.37 -20.69 12.67
C PHE A 104 -0.75 -19.90 13.33
N ASN A 105 -1.47 -19.08 12.58
CA ASN A 105 -2.59 -18.30 13.10
C ASN A 105 -3.77 -19.20 13.49
N GLU A 106 -4.11 -20.22 12.69
CA GLU A 106 -5.15 -21.21 13.04
C GLU A 106 -4.83 -21.87 14.40
N LEU A 107 -3.61 -22.38 14.60
CA LEU A 107 -3.22 -23.02 15.86
C LEU A 107 -3.12 -22.04 17.03
N LYS A 108 -2.80 -20.77 16.76
CA LYS A 108 -2.76 -19.71 17.76
C LYS A 108 -4.16 -19.35 18.25
N GLU A 109 -5.15 -19.30 17.36
CA GLU A 109 -6.56 -19.07 17.72
C GLU A 109 -7.13 -20.22 18.56
N GLU A 110 -6.69 -21.45 18.31
CA GLU A 110 -7.07 -22.59 19.15
C GLU A 110 -6.53 -22.49 20.59
N GLY A 111 -5.49 -21.69 20.84
CA GLY A 111 -5.02 -21.30 22.17
C GLY A 111 -4.40 -22.43 23.01
N LYS A 112 -4.05 -23.56 22.39
CA LYS A 112 -3.64 -24.78 23.12
C LYS A 112 -2.14 -24.86 23.44
N ILE A 113 -1.29 -24.05 22.80
CA ILE A 113 0.17 -24.29 22.75
C ILE A 113 0.97 -22.99 22.97
N GLU A 114 2.12 -23.10 23.65
CA GLU A 114 3.12 -22.03 23.81
C GLU A 114 3.78 -21.64 22.49
N GLU A 115 4.14 -20.36 22.31
CA GLU A 115 4.59 -19.79 21.03
C GLU A 115 5.80 -20.53 20.39
N GLU A 116 6.76 -20.97 21.21
CA GLU A 116 7.93 -21.73 20.73
C GLU A 116 7.53 -23.13 20.21
N LYS A 117 6.64 -23.81 20.93
CA LYS A 117 6.11 -25.13 20.54
C LYS A 117 5.18 -25.01 19.34
N LEU A 118 4.43 -23.91 19.24
CA LEU A 118 3.49 -23.63 18.15
C LEU A 118 4.23 -23.54 16.80
N PHE A 119 5.41 -22.92 16.78
CA PHE A 119 6.24 -22.89 15.57
C PHE A 119 6.73 -24.28 15.14
N GLU A 120 7.10 -25.16 16.07
CA GLU A 120 7.52 -26.52 15.72
C GLU A 120 6.34 -27.39 15.27
N GLU A 121 5.19 -27.25 15.90
CA GLU A 121 3.97 -27.98 15.58
C GLU A 121 3.39 -27.60 14.22
N THR A 122 3.40 -26.30 13.88
CA THR A 122 3.05 -25.83 12.53
C THR A 122 3.97 -26.42 11.46
N GLY A 123 5.28 -26.49 11.74
CA GLY A 123 6.24 -27.17 10.87
C GLY A 123 5.89 -28.66 10.65
N LYS A 124 5.54 -29.38 11.71
CA LYS A 124 5.10 -30.79 11.64
C LYS A 124 3.78 -30.92 10.85
N ALA A 125 2.82 -30.04 11.07
CA ALA A 125 1.55 -30.02 10.36
C ALA A 125 1.72 -29.77 8.85
N LEU A 126 2.63 -28.86 8.48
CA LEU A 126 2.93 -28.59 7.08
C LEU A 126 3.67 -29.75 6.39
N LEU A 127 4.58 -30.42 7.11
CA LEU A 127 5.21 -31.65 6.61
C LEU A 127 4.16 -32.76 6.38
N ALA A 128 3.20 -32.91 7.29
CA ALA A 128 2.08 -33.84 7.13
C ALA A 128 1.20 -33.49 5.91
N SER A 129 1.07 -32.20 5.58
CA SER A 129 0.37 -31.74 4.37
C SER A 129 1.18 -31.91 3.06
N GLY A 130 2.40 -32.45 3.14
CA GLY A 130 3.26 -32.70 1.97
C GLY A 130 4.07 -31.49 1.49
N ILE A 131 4.21 -30.44 2.31
CA ILE A 131 5.05 -29.28 1.99
C ILE A 131 6.48 -29.55 2.43
N ILE A 132 7.45 -29.35 1.52
CA ILE A 132 8.87 -29.56 1.79
C ILE A 132 9.44 -28.35 2.53
N LEU A 133 9.93 -28.56 3.75
CA LEU A 133 10.64 -27.56 4.56
C LEU A 133 12.10 -28.02 4.74
N GLN A 134 13.05 -27.27 4.19
CA GLN A 134 14.49 -27.55 4.33
C GLN A 134 15.07 -26.57 5.35
N ARG A 135 15.64 -27.05 6.46
CA ARG A 135 16.33 -26.18 7.42
C ARG A 135 17.65 -25.72 6.84
N ARG A 136 17.96 -24.43 6.99
CA ARG A 136 19.32 -23.91 6.84
C ARG A 136 20.10 -24.31 8.09
N GLY A 137 20.87 -25.39 7.96
CA GLY A 137 21.92 -25.78 8.91
C GLY A 137 23.21 -25.04 8.61
#